data_AF-A0AB39JIA7-F1
#
_entry.id   AF-A0AB39JIA7-F1
#
_cell.length_a   1.000
_cell.length_b   1.000
_cell.length_c   1.000
_cell.angle_alpha   90.00
_cell.angle_beta   90.00
_cell.angle_gamma   90.00
#
_symmetry.space_group_name_H-M   'P 1'
#
loop_
_entity.id
_entity.type
_entity.pdbx_description
1 polymer ?
#
loop_
_entity_poly.entity_id
_entity_poly.type
_entity_poly.pdbx_seq_one_letter_code
_entity_poly.pdbx_strand_id
1 'polypeptide(L)'
;MRLTVVALTMMLCLTGCVGATVALPYKQTYPSQADQPLRLNASPPVIRKTQKSDVTRQWCGITVWALIVPIPLQLPVCESYSEVAYGADANGEQVILFNTKQRIRPTLYACGPIMILGSIASRYEGNAFCGSLPWSDG
;
A
#
# COMPACT_ATOMS: atom_id res chain seq x y z
N MET A 1 -13.17 10.51 -43.02
CA MET A 1 -13.69 10.30 -41.64
C MET A 1 -13.20 9.01 -40.98
N ARG A 2 -13.27 7.83 -41.60
CA ARG A 2 -12.76 6.59 -40.96
C ARG A 2 -11.25 6.60 -40.72
N LEU A 3 -10.46 7.10 -41.69
CA LEU A 3 -8.99 7.16 -41.58
C LEU A 3 -8.50 8.13 -40.49
N THR A 4 -9.18 9.27 -40.34
CA THR A 4 -8.85 10.31 -39.36
C THR A 4 -9.14 9.87 -37.93
N VAL A 5 -10.22 9.11 -37.72
CA VAL A 5 -10.56 8.52 -36.42
C VAL A 5 -9.52 7.46 -36.03
N VAL A 6 -9.13 6.58 -36.97
CA VAL A 6 -8.10 5.55 -36.73
C VAL A 6 -6.74 6.18 -36.40
N ALA A 7 -6.36 7.26 -37.09
CA ALA A 7 -5.12 7.98 -36.83
C ALA A 7 -5.12 8.66 -35.44
N LEU A 8 -6.24 9.26 -35.03
CA LEU A 8 -6.40 9.86 -33.70
C LEU A 8 -6.37 8.82 -32.58
N THR A 9 -7.00 7.66 -32.76
CA THR A 9 -6.92 6.57 -31.79
C THR A 9 -5.52 6.00 -31.66
N MET A 10 -4.79 5.84 -32.77
CA MET A 10 -3.39 5.40 -32.74
C MET A 10 -2.48 6.43 -32.06
N MET A 11 -2.69 7.72 -32.31
CA MET A 11 -1.98 8.82 -31.62
C MET A 11 -2.28 8.84 -30.12
N LEU A 12 -3.52 8.60 -29.68
CA LEU A 12 -3.86 8.46 -28.26
C LEU A 12 -3.26 7.20 -27.61
N CYS A 13 -3.04 6.13 -28.38
CA CYS A 13 -2.30 4.96 -27.90
C CYS A 13 -0.80 5.22 -27.79
N LEU A 14 -0.27 6.17 -28.58
CA LEU A 14 1.14 6.59 -28.58
C LEU A 14 1.46 7.62 -27.47
N THR A 15 0.44 8.34 -26.96
CA THR A 15 0.57 9.05 -25.67
C THR A 15 0.58 8.00 -24.57
N GLY A 16 1.76 7.40 -24.35
CA GLY A 16 1.89 6.25 -23.48
C GLY A 16 1.45 6.54 -22.06
N CYS A 17 1.08 5.47 -21.36
CA CYS A 17 0.76 5.56 -19.95
C CYS A 17 2.02 5.98 -19.19
N VAL A 18 2.03 7.21 -18.67
CA VAL A 18 3.08 7.63 -17.75
C VAL A 18 2.58 7.27 -16.36
N GLY A 19 3.36 6.44 -15.69
CA GLY A 19 3.04 6.03 -14.34
C GLY A 19 4.27 5.66 -13.56
N ALA A 20 4.09 5.48 -12.27
CA ALA A 20 5.11 5.02 -11.36
C ALA A 20 4.49 4.04 -10.37
N THR A 21 5.08 2.87 -10.20
CA THR A 21 4.77 2.03 -9.03
C THR A 21 5.65 2.48 -7.89
N VAL A 22 5.05 2.80 -6.77
CA VAL A 22 5.74 3.22 -5.56
C VAL A 22 5.56 2.11 -4.53
N ALA A 23 6.66 1.48 -4.15
CA ALA A 23 6.72 0.44 -3.12
C ALA A 23 7.29 1.04 -1.84
N LEU A 24 6.43 1.29 -0.86
CA LEU A 24 6.80 1.91 0.42
C LEU A 24 6.41 1.00 1.60
N PRO A 25 7.10 1.13 2.74
CA PRO A 25 6.70 0.43 3.95
C PRO A 25 5.37 1.00 4.48
N TYR A 26 4.45 0.09 4.76
CA TYR A 26 3.14 0.38 5.32
C TYR A 26 2.97 -0.38 6.64
N LYS A 27 2.57 0.35 7.69
CA LYS A 27 2.38 -0.17 9.05
C LYS A 27 0.90 -0.42 9.29
N GLN A 28 0.53 -1.68 9.55
CA GLN A 28 -0.82 -2.08 9.93
C GLN A 28 -0.83 -2.54 11.37
N THR A 29 -1.62 -1.86 12.20
CA THR A 29 -1.82 -2.22 13.61
C THR A 29 -3.18 -2.87 13.76
N TYR A 30 -3.20 -4.06 14.36
CA TYR A 30 -4.39 -4.85 14.62
C TYR A 30 -4.61 -4.91 16.13
N PRO A 31 -5.77 -4.46 16.63
CA PRO A 31 -6.12 -4.68 18.03
C PRO A 31 -6.25 -6.17 18.30
N SER A 32 -5.79 -6.58 19.47
CA SER A 32 -6.01 -7.92 20.00
C SER A 32 -7.40 -8.01 20.66
N GLN A 33 -7.79 -9.22 21.06
CA GLN A 33 -9.00 -9.41 21.86
C GLN A 33 -8.95 -8.70 23.22
N ALA A 34 -7.76 -8.52 23.80
CA ALA A 34 -7.61 -7.90 25.11
C ALA A 34 -7.75 -6.37 25.07
N ASP A 35 -7.62 -5.74 23.89
CA ASP A 35 -7.88 -4.30 23.70
C ASP A 35 -9.39 -3.98 23.71
N GLN A 36 -10.23 -4.94 23.31
CA GLN A 36 -11.67 -4.75 23.19
C GLN A 36 -12.38 -4.30 24.49
N PRO A 37 -12.14 -4.92 25.67
CA PRO A 37 -12.73 -4.45 26.93
C PRO A 37 -12.22 -3.06 27.35
N LEU A 38 -10.96 -2.71 27.07
CA LEU A 38 -10.42 -1.38 27.38
C LEU A 38 -11.12 -0.30 26.55
N ARG A 39 -11.34 -0.57 25.26
CA ARG A 39 -12.08 0.34 24.36
C ARG A 39 -13.52 0.51 24.79
N LEU A 40 -14.19 -0.56 25.22
CA LEU A 40 -15.57 -0.48 25.73
C LEU A 40 -15.66 0.37 27.01
N ASN A 41 -14.65 0.29 27.87
CA ASN A 41 -14.58 1.05 29.12
C ASN A 41 -13.90 2.42 28.98
N ALA A 42 -13.67 2.91 27.75
CA ALA A 42 -12.96 4.16 27.45
C ALA A 42 -11.64 4.34 28.21
N SER A 43 -10.98 3.23 28.56
CA SER A 43 -9.73 3.23 29.33
C SER A 43 -8.54 3.22 28.36
N PRO A 44 -7.58 4.17 28.46
CA PRO A 44 -6.47 4.23 27.53
C PRO A 44 -5.52 3.04 27.74
N PRO A 45 -5.17 2.29 26.68
CA PRO A 45 -4.23 1.18 26.79
C PRO A 45 -2.83 1.69 27.13
N VAL A 46 -2.25 1.19 28.22
CA VAL A 46 -0.87 1.52 28.62
C VAL A 46 0.08 0.44 28.12
N ILE A 47 0.87 0.77 27.10
CA ILE A 47 1.87 -0.14 26.53
C ILE A 47 3.07 -0.20 27.47
N ARG A 48 3.39 -1.40 27.96
CA ARG A 48 4.52 -1.66 28.87
C ARG A 48 5.74 -2.22 28.18
N LYS A 49 5.53 -3.02 27.14
CA LYS A 49 6.61 -3.70 26.42
C LYS A 49 6.25 -3.84 24.95
N THR A 50 7.23 -3.66 24.08
CA THR A 50 7.11 -4.04 22.67
C THR A 50 8.15 -5.12 22.36
N GLN A 51 7.79 -6.04 21.48
CA GLN A 51 8.67 -7.09 21.00
C GLN A 51 8.63 -7.11 19.47
N LYS A 52 9.75 -6.76 18.85
CA LYS A 52 9.94 -6.81 17.39
C LYS A 52 10.42 -8.23 17.01
N SER A 53 9.87 -8.78 15.94
CA SER A 53 10.36 -10.00 15.32
C SER A 53 11.67 -9.75 14.56
N ASP A 54 12.24 -10.82 14.00
CA ASP A 54 13.33 -10.69 13.04
C ASP A 54 12.95 -9.77 11.88
N VAL A 55 13.94 -8.99 11.45
CA VAL A 55 13.80 -7.96 10.43
C VAL A 55 14.26 -8.51 9.09
N THR A 56 13.38 -8.48 8.10
CA THR A 56 13.71 -8.87 6.72
C THR A 56 13.81 -7.63 5.84
N ARG A 57 14.95 -7.47 5.16
CA ARG A 57 15.13 -6.42 4.15
C ARG A 57 14.39 -6.76 2.88
N GLN A 58 13.67 -5.78 2.32
CA GLN A 58 12.92 -5.91 1.07
C GLN A 58 13.24 -4.74 0.13
N TRP A 59 13.01 -4.97 -1.16
CA TRP A 59 13.12 -3.96 -2.19
C TRP A 59 11.98 -2.97 -2.08
N CYS A 60 12.31 -1.69 -2.09
CA CYS A 60 11.35 -0.60 -2.02
C CYS A 60 11.88 0.61 -2.79
N GLY A 61 10.99 1.50 -3.20
CA GLY A 61 11.33 2.65 -4.04
C GLY A 61 10.33 2.82 -5.15
N ILE A 62 10.80 3.32 -6.29
CA ILE A 62 9.93 3.70 -7.41
C ILE A 62 10.32 2.89 -8.64
N THR A 63 9.35 2.39 -9.39
CA THR A 63 9.54 1.87 -10.74
C THR A 63 8.80 2.81 -11.68
N VAL A 64 9.53 3.44 -12.60
CA VAL A 64 8.93 4.35 -13.58
C VAL A 64 8.47 3.55 -14.79
N TRP A 65 7.24 3.78 -15.23
CA TRP A 65 6.68 3.18 -16.44
C TRP A 65 6.82 4.15 -17.61
N ALA A 66 7.75 3.83 -18.52
CA ALA A 66 7.96 4.59 -19.75
C ALA A 66 7.34 3.81 -20.93
N LEU A 67 6.16 4.26 -21.37
CA LEU A 67 5.33 3.66 -22.43
C LEU A 67 4.81 2.26 -22.08
N ILE A 68 5.68 1.27 -21.86
CA ILE A 68 5.37 -0.12 -21.45
C ILE A 68 6.53 -0.71 -20.62
N VAL A 69 7.73 -0.15 -20.70
CA VAL A 69 8.92 -0.73 -20.06
C VAL A 69 9.02 -0.21 -18.61
N PRO A 70 8.96 -1.10 -17.60
CA PRO A 70 9.23 -0.72 -16.23
C PRO A 70 10.73 -0.52 -16.02
N ILE A 71 11.12 0.67 -15.56
CA ILE A 71 12.49 1.01 -15.19
C ILE A 71 12.58 0.98 -13.66
N PRO A 72 13.15 -0.07 -13.05
CA PRO A 72 13.21 -0.21 -11.61
C PRO A 72 14.27 0.70 -11.00
N LEU A 73 13.86 1.56 -10.05
CA LEU A 73 14.72 2.37 -9.20
C LEU A 73 14.51 1.98 -7.73
N GLN A 74 14.37 0.67 -7.47
CA GLN A 74 14.18 0.13 -6.13
C GLN A 74 15.52 -0.15 -5.45
N LEU A 75 15.56 -0.01 -4.12
CA LEU A 75 16.72 -0.26 -3.28
C LEU A 75 16.33 -1.25 -2.16
N PRO A 76 17.22 -2.16 -1.74
CA PRO A 76 16.93 -3.16 -0.70
C PRO A 76 17.13 -2.57 0.71
N VAL A 77 16.47 -1.45 1.00
CA VAL A 77 16.67 -0.66 2.23
C VAL A 77 15.49 -0.74 3.19
N CYS A 78 14.32 -1.18 2.75
CA CYS A 78 13.15 -1.18 3.61
C CYS A 78 13.07 -2.44 4.47
N GLU A 79 12.56 -2.26 5.67
CA GLU A 79 12.36 -3.34 6.63
C GLU A 79 10.92 -3.81 6.61
N SER A 80 10.75 -5.13 6.58
CA SER A 80 9.49 -5.79 6.90
C SER A 80 9.67 -6.56 8.20
N TYR A 81 8.74 -6.39 9.12
CA TYR A 81 8.79 -7.01 10.44
C TYR A 81 7.38 -7.09 11.04
N SER A 82 7.24 -7.88 12.10
CA SER A 82 6.08 -7.86 12.97
C SER A 82 6.48 -7.42 14.37
N GLU A 83 5.58 -6.75 15.06
CA GLU A 83 5.81 -6.20 16.39
C GLU A 83 4.57 -6.48 17.24
N VAL A 84 4.80 -6.95 18.45
CA VAL A 84 3.74 -7.21 19.42
C VAL A 84 3.89 -6.21 20.54
N ALA A 85 2.82 -5.46 20.84
CA ALA A 85 2.78 -4.53 21.95
C ALA A 85 1.97 -5.14 23.09
N TYR A 86 2.61 -5.26 24.25
CA TYR A 86 2.02 -5.75 25.50
C TYR A 86 1.67 -4.57 26.39
N GLY A 87 0.57 -4.69 27.11
CA GLY A 87 0.18 -3.73 28.13
C GLY A 87 -0.73 -4.34 29.19
N ALA A 88 -1.22 -3.48 30.07
CA ALA A 88 -2.13 -3.90 31.13
C ALA A 88 -3.55 -4.07 30.57
N ASP A 89 -4.21 -5.17 30.92
CA ASP A 89 -5.64 -5.34 30.72
C ASP A 89 -6.44 -4.54 31.77
N ALA A 90 -7.77 -4.67 31.78
CA ALA A 90 -8.63 -4.01 32.77
C ALA A 90 -8.34 -4.46 34.23
N ASN A 91 -7.69 -5.61 34.42
CA ASN A 91 -7.34 -6.18 35.72
C ASN A 91 -5.87 -5.92 36.10
N GLY A 92 -5.09 -5.27 35.24
CA GLY A 92 -3.66 -4.99 35.45
C GLY A 92 -2.70 -6.10 34.99
N GLU A 93 -3.19 -7.16 34.36
CA GLU A 93 -2.40 -8.29 33.86
C GLU A 93 -1.72 -7.95 32.52
N GLN A 94 -0.52 -8.50 32.28
CA GLN A 94 0.22 -8.23 31.06
C GLN A 94 -0.31 -9.09 29.90
N VAL A 95 -1.01 -8.44 28.97
CA VAL A 95 -1.61 -9.07 27.80
C VAL A 95 -1.07 -8.44 26.52
N ILE A 96 -1.18 -9.15 25.41
CA ILE A 96 -0.97 -8.57 24.09
C ILE A 96 -2.12 -7.61 23.84
N LEU A 97 -1.83 -6.33 23.56
CA LEU A 97 -2.84 -5.32 23.23
C LEU A 97 -2.93 -5.12 21.72
N PHE A 98 -1.78 -5.01 21.05
CA PHE A 98 -1.72 -4.75 19.62
C PHE A 98 -0.70 -5.65 18.92
N ASN A 99 -1.06 -6.08 17.71
CA ASN A 99 -0.16 -6.71 16.77
C ASN A 99 0.06 -5.76 15.61
N THR A 100 1.30 -5.35 15.38
CA THR A 100 1.66 -4.51 14.26
C THR A 100 2.46 -5.29 13.24
N LYS A 101 2.13 -5.13 11.96
CA LYS A 101 2.91 -5.68 10.84
C LYS A 101 3.35 -4.52 9.96
N GLN A 102 4.64 -4.45 9.68
CA GLN A 102 5.21 -3.59 8.66
C GLN A 102 5.49 -4.42 7.41
N ARG A 103 4.82 -4.08 6.31
CA ARG A 103 4.94 -4.76 5.02
C ARG A 103 5.24 -3.73 3.94
N ILE A 104 5.85 -4.16 2.84
CA ILE A 104 5.96 -3.32 1.64
C ILE A 104 4.68 -3.45 0.86
N ARG A 105 4.08 -2.31 0.50
CA ARG A 105 2.86 -2.27 -0.33
C ARG A 105 3.16 -1.46 -1.59
N PRO A 106 3.20 -2.11 -2.76
CA PRO A 106 3.32 -1.40 -4.03
C PRO A 106 1.98 -0.80 -4.44
N THR A 107 2.02 0.44 -4.90
CA THR A 107 0.86 1.16 -5.43
C THR A 107 1.25 1.76 -6.77
N LEU A 108 0.50 1.46 -7.82
CA LEU A 108 0.68 2.08 -9.13
C LEU A 108 -0.06 3.42 -9.13
N TYR A 109 0.67 4.49 -9.42
CA TYR A 109 0.13 5.80 -9.76
C TYR A 109 0.30 5.99 -11.25
N ALA A 110 -0.78 6.20 -11.99
CA ALA A 110 -0.71 6.32 -13.43
C ALA A 110 -1.71 7.35 -13.96
N CYS A 111 -1.33 7.99 -15.06
CA CYS A 111 -2.18 8.87 -15.84
C CYS A 111 -2.19 8.43 -17.30
N GLY A 112 -3.36 8.39 -17.91
CA GLY A 112 -3.48 8.08 -19.33
C GLY A 112 -4.90 7.70 -19.74
N PRO A 113 -5.15 7.58 -21.05
CA PRO A 113 -6.47 7.22 -21.58
C PRO A 113 -6.91 5.81 -21.14
N ILE A 114 -5.97 4.91 -20.81
CA ILE A 114 -6.27 3.56 -20.30
C ILE A 114 -6.81 3.60 -18.87
N MET A 115 -6.50 4.64 -18.09
CA MET A 115 -6.96 4.78 -16.70
C MET A 115 -8.48 5.00 -16.58
N ILE A 116 -9.18 5.26 -17.69
CA ILE A 116 -10.65 5.26 -17.74
C ILE A 116 -11.19 3.90 -17.28
N LEU A 117 -10.50 2.82 -17.65
CA LEU A 117 -10.80 1.45 -17.19
C LEU A 117 -10.36 1.20 -15.74
N GLY A 118 -9.64 2.10 -15.09
CA GLY A 118 -9.32 2.00 -13.67
C GLY A 118 -10.58 2.05 -12.80
N SER A 119 -11.59 2.80 -13.22
CA SER A 119 -12.85 3.00 -12.48
C SER A 119 -13.66 1.72 -12.22
N ILE A 120 -13.44 0.65 -12.99
CA ILE A 120 -14.08 -0.65 -12.74
C ILE A 120 -13.35 -1.48 -11.66
N ALA A 121 -12.13 -1.11 -11.29
CA ALA A 121 -11.38 -1.80 -10.25
C ALA A 121 -11.81 -1.32 -8.86
N SER A 122 -12.13 -2.27 -7.97
CA SER A 122 -12.75 -2.00 -6.65
C SER A 122 -11.87 -1.21 -5.69
N ARG A 123 -10.58 -1.05 -6.00
CA ARG A 123 -9.59 -0.32 -5.18
C ARG A 123 -8.88 0.79 -5.94
N TYR A 124 -9.49 1.24 -7.03
CA TYR A 124 -9.03 2.42 -7.74
C TYR A 124 -9.43 3.69 -6.98
N GLU A 125 -8.46 4.57 -6.74
CA GLU A 125 -8.68 5.87 -6.16
C GLU A 125 -8.19 6.93 -7.15
N GLY A 126 -9.11 7.72 -7.71
CA GLY A 126 -8.76 8.74 -8.70
C GLY A 126 -9.94 9.17 -9.56
N ASN A 127 -9.63 9.83 -10.67
CA ASN A 127 -10.58 10.26 -11.68
C ASN A 127 -10.47 9.40 -12.95
N ALA A 128 -11.17 9.76 -14.04
CA ALA A 128 -11.13 8.97 -15.26
C ALA A 128 -9.76 8.93 -15.98
N PHE A 129 -8.85 9.86 -15.69
CA PHE A 129 -7.57 9.98 -16.41
C PHE A 129 -6.34 9.72 -15.55
N CYS A 130 -6.44 9.90 -14.24
CA CYS A 130 -5.35 9.75 -13.29
C CYS A 130 -5.86 9.12 -12.00
N GLY A 131 -5.09 8.19 -11.47
CA GLY A 131 -5.40 7.62 -10.17
C GLY A 131 -4.36 6.63 -9.71
N SER A 132 -4.71 5.97 -8.63
CA SER A 132 -3.87 4.99 -7.96
C SER A 132 -4.61 3.68 -7.75
N LEU A 133 -3.87 2.58 -7.80
CA LEU A 133 -4.39 1.27 -7.49
C LEU A 133 -3.32 0.46 -6.73
N PRO A 134 -3.72 -0.36 -5.75
CA PRO A 134 -2.82 -1.33 -5.14
C PRO A 134 -2.26 -2.24 -6.22
N TRP A 135 -0.95 -2.24 -6.38
CA TRP A 135 -0.27 -3.12 -7.31
C TRP A 135 0.04 -4.40 -6.56
N SER A 136 -0.54 -5.51 -7.03
CA SER A 136 -0.19 -6.83 -6.51
C SER A 136 0.99 -7.31 -7.33
N ASP A 137 2.12 -7.52 -6.68
CA ASP A 137 3.19 -8.34 -7.25
C ASP A 137 2.59 -9.76 -7.34
N GLY A 138 2.26 -10.19 -8.56
CA GLY A 138 1.78 -11.55 -8.84
C GLY A 138 2.85 -12.58 -8.59
#